data_AF-A0AAW8UIW0-F1
#
_entry.id   AF-A0AAW8UIW0-F1
#
_cell.length_a   1.000
_cell.length_b   1.000
_cell.length_c   1.000
_cell.angle_alpha   90.00
_cell.angle_beta   90.00
_cell.angle_gamma   90.00
#
_symmetry.space_group_name_H-M   'P 1'
#
loop_
_entity.id
_entity.type
_entity.pdbx_description
1 polymer ?
#
loop_
_entity_poly.entity_id
_entity_poly.type
_entity_poly.pdbx_seq_one_letter_code
_entity_poly.pdbx_strand_id
1 'polypeptide(L)'
;MLITIHNNQMNKIGFLSNEAPGIPSFFNDTWHRYLAEGAATFSFSVNKFKNGSLQDYCQYLNDQAYISFRFDGQDHLFSVLTTEETDDVITLNCATLNLELRNEQVGPLVNASTHNIQWYFDTMGLISYSQISLGINEVSNVTRTINYGGQETKLARLLSVIGNFDAEFEFVTELNDDGTLKGITLNLYKANDVVSAQGVGTWRNDVTLYFGKNISEVRRTIDRTQIFNATTVKGADGLSWKNSEWSVKNEDGREEFYKRKGSETAYAPLSAELYPSQIQSTTRDIWIRKDFETEYKSANEMWGYALSQFKKYAYALVTYEVSAKSQLVSQAVGDGKPLSIGDTVRIQDENFNAQTGGLILQARVSELEISFSNPSNNKLTFSNYVELESGISDDLEARLAQLIKDSTPYRPDITSTNGTQFKNGTGTTTLGAHIYFGSDTTETVADSYEWSKDGTVVANAQTITVDASGVANKAVYRFKAMVAGKVVASQSVTITNVNDGTSPINLVIDSSNGYQFKNNIINTTFTAILYQNNKEIDSDGTKFAYVWSKTNADGTVDTAWNLAHQTSQKSITITKSDVWQRATFDCTAEPLN
;
A
#
# COMPACT_ATOMS: atom_id res chain seq x y z
N MET A 1 0.99 -14.14 30.33
CA MET A 1 2.04 -13.13 30.64
C MET A 1 2.65 -13.39 32.02
N LEU A 2 3.99 -13.30 32.16
CA LEU A 2 4.72 -13.47 33.43
C LEU A 2 5.47 -12.17 33.78
N ILE A 3 5.18 -11.61 34.94
CA ILE A 3 5.85 -10.44 35.50
C ILE A 3 6.80 -10.92 36.60
N THR A 4 8.03 -10.41 36.59
CA THR A 4 9.04 -10.67 37.62
C THR A 4 9.18 -9.46 38.52
N ILE A 5 9.22 -9.68 39.83
CA ILE A 5 9.44 -8.66 40.85
C ILE A 5 10.88 -8.80 41.34
N HIS A 6 11.60 -7.68 41.37
CA HIS A 6 12.96 -7.60 41.88
C HIS A 6 13.04 -6.67 43.08
N ASN A 7 13.97 -6.94 44.00
CA ASN A 7 14.28 -6.01 45.07
C ASN A 7 15.19 -4.85 44.57
N ASN A 8 15.56 -3.93 45.47
CA ASN A 8 16.44 -2.80 45.15
C ASN A 8 17.88 -3.18 44.75
N GLN A 9 18.25 -4.45 44.89
CA GLN A 9 19.53 -5.02 44.43
C GLN A 9 19.37 -5.80 43.12
N MET A 10 18.22 -5.71 42.46
CA MET A 10 17.88 -6.43 41.22
C MET A 10 17.82 -7.96 41.36
N ASN A 11 17.68 -8.48 42.58
CA ASN A 11 17.46 -9.90 42.81
C ASN A 11 15.97 -10.23 42.62
N LYS A 12 15.66 -11.31 41.89
CA LYS A 12 14.30 -11.84 41.74
C LYS A 12 13.74 -12.28 43.09
N ILE A 13 12.60 -11.72 43.49
CA ILE A 13 11.94 -12.00 44.78
C ILE A 13 10.48 -12.45 44.64
N GLY A 14 9.89 -12.36 43.45
CA GLY A 14 8.52 -12.80 43.23
C GLY A 14 8.11 -12.79 41.76
N PHE A 15 6.93 -13.34 41.50
CA PHE A 15 6.32 -13.39 40.18
C PHE A 15 4.83 -13.09 40.25
N LEU A 16 4.28 -12.50 39.18
CA LEU A 16 2.85 -12.36 38.96
C LEU A 16 2.47 -12.98 37.62
N SER A 17 1.32 -13.64 37.56
CA SER A 17 0.82 -14.25 36.33
C SER A 17 -0.68 -14.48 36.41
N ASN A 18 -1.38 -14.17 35.31
CA ASN A 18 -2.80 -14.48 35.15
C ASN A 18 -3.05 -15.89 34.58
N GLU A 19 -1.99 -16.60 34.17
CA GLU A 19 -2.08 -17.90 33.52
C GLU A 19 -1.53 -19.04 34.39
N ALA A 20 -0.54 -18.75 35.26
CA ALA A 20 0.12 -19.76 36.06
C ALA A 20 -0.64 -20.07 37.37
N PRO A 21 -1.05 -21.32 37.61
CA PRO A 21 -1.75 -21.70 38.84
C PRO A 21 -0.91 -21.42 40.09
N GLY A 22 -1.53 -20.85 41.12
CA GLY A 22 -0.89 -20.60 42.41
C GLY A 22 -0.03 -19.33 42.47
N ILE A 23 0.28 -18.71 41.33
CA ILE A 23 0.94 -17.41 41.27
C ILE A 23 -0.12 -16.29 41.42
N PRO A 24 0.19 -15.16 42.09
CA PRO A 24 -0.74 -14.06 42.20
C PRO A 24 -1.06 -13.44 40.84
N SER A 25 -2.34 -13.16 40.61
CA SER A 25 -2.83 -12.48 39.40
C SER A 25 -2.75 -10.96 39.55
N PHE A 26 -2.71 -10.27 38.42
CA PHE A 26 -2.77 -8.81 38.32
C PHE A 26 -3.92 -8.37 37.41
N PHE A 27 -4.44 -7.17 37.61
CA PHE A 27 -5.57 -6.61 36.86
C PHE A 27 -5.46 -5.09 36.77
N ASN A 28 -6.39 -4.46 36.02
CA ASN A 28 -6.37 -3.02 35.72
C ASN A 28 -5.00 -2.57 35.20
N ASP A 29 -4.37 -3.42 34.39
CA ASP A 29 -3.03 -3.17 33.90
C ASP A 29 -3.03 -2.40 32.58
N THR A 30 -2.10 -1.45 32.48
CA THR A 30 -1.81 -0.69 31.26
C THR A 30 -0.31 -0.50 31.13
N TRP A 31 0.25 -1.08 30.07
CA TRP A 31 1.59 -0.79 29.59
C TRP A 31 1.50 0.24 28.46
N HIS A 32 1.93 1.46 28.73
CA HIS A 32 1.91 2.57 27.77
C HIS A 32 3.32 2.86 27.27
N ARG A 33 3.53 2.80 25.96
CA ARG A 33 4.80 3.10 25.28
C ARG A 33 4.68 4.43 24.54
N TYR A 34 5.69 5.28 24.67
CA TYR A 34 5.76 6.58 24.03
C TYR A 34 6.95 6.68 23.10
N LEU A 35 6.70 7.11 21.87
CA LEU A 35 7.74 7.30 20.87
C LEU A 35 8.61 8.54 21.15
N ALA A 36 8.00 9.66 21.56
CA ALA A 36 8.70 10.93 21.72
C ALA A 36 9.72 10.89 22.88
N GLU A 37 9.41 10.18 23.94
CA GLU A 37 10.26 10.01 25.12
C GLU A 37 11.13 8.75 25.07
N GLY A 38 10.94 7.88 24.08
CA GLY A 38 11.60 6.57 24.00
C GLY A 38 11.38 5.70 25.24
N ALA A 39 10.30 5.95 25.98
CA ALA A 39 10.07 5.43 27.32
C ALA A 39 8.70 4.73 27.43
N ALA A 40 8.49 4.01 28.53
CA ALA A 40 7.21 3.41 28.82
C ALA A 40 6.85 3.49 30.31
N THR A 41 5.54 3.45 30.59
CA THR A 41 4.97 3.28 31.91
C THR A 41 4.23 1.96 31.98
N PHE A 42 4.21 1.35 33.16
CA PHE A 42 3.40 0.16 33.41
C PHE A 42 2.70 0.32 34.75
N SER A 43 1.37 0.37 34.70
CA SER A 43 0.52 0.42 35.90
C SER A 43 -0.27 -0.86 36.01
N PHE A 44 -0.44 -1.40 37.22
CA PHE A 44 -1.27 -2.57 37.48
C PHE A 44 -1.64 -2.70 38.96
N SER A 45 -2.70 -3.45 39.24
CA SER A 45 -3.19 -3.75 40.58
C SER A 45 -3.08 -5.23 40.92
N VAL A 46 -2.87 -5.54 42.19
CA VAL A 46 -2.81 -6.90 42.75
C VAL A 46 -3.67 -6.98 44.01
N ASN A 47 -4.48 -8.04 44.12
CA ASN A 47 -5.28 -8.28 45.32
C ASN A 47 -4.39 -8.71 46.49
N LYS A 48 -4.68 -8.25 47.70
CA LYS A 48 -3.93 -8.57 48.92
C LYS A 48 -4.34 -9.90 49.55
N PHE A 49 -5.60 -10.31 49.35
CA PHE A 49 -6.19 -11.46 50.02
C PHE A 49 -6.51 -12.60 49.05
N LYS A 50 -6.28 -13.82 49.52
CA LYS A 50 -6.76 -15.05 48.88
C LYS A 50 -7.41 -15.93 49.94
N ASN A 51 -8.65 -16.35 49.71
CA ASN A 51 -9.45 -17.13 50.66
C ASN A 51 -9.49 -16.50 52.08
N GLY A 52 -9.56 -15.17 52.15
CA GLY A 52 -9.64 -14.44 53.42
C GLY A 52 -8.32 -14.28 54.19
N SER A 53 -7.18 -14.72 53.64
CA SER A 53 -5.85 -14.52 54.26
C SER A 53 -5.02 -13.52 53.48
N LEU A 54 -4.38 -12.58 54.18
CA LEU A 54 -3.39 -11.67 53.62
C LEU A 54 -2.22 -12.49 53.06
N GLN A 55 -1.75 -12.11 51.89
CA GLN A 55 -0.71 -12.87 51.20
C GLN A 55 0.69 -12.27 51.44
N ASP A 56 1.67 -13.14 51.66
CA ASP A 56 3.05 -12.73 51.95
C ASP A 56 3.72 -11.97 50.80
N TYR A 57 3.29 -12.17 49.55
CA TYR A 57 3.87 -11.45 48.41
C TYR A 57 3.61 -9.94 48.44
N CYS A 58 2.63 -9.48 49.22
CA CYS A 58 2.32 -8.05 49.35
C CYS A 58 3.54 -7.26 49.81
N GLN A 59 4.42 -7.85 50.62
CA GLN A 59 5.64 -7.20 51.09
C GLN A 59 6.62 -6.85 49.95
N TYR A 60 6.52 -7.52 48.80
CA TYR A 60 7.39 -7.31 47.63
C TYR A 60 6.84 -6.27 46.66
N LEU A 61 5.58 -5.83 46.83
CA LEU A 61 4.91 -4.84 45.99
C LEU A 61 5.03 -3.47 46.64
N ASN A 62 6.22 -2.86 46.54
CA ASN A 62 6.54 -1.60 47.21
C ASN A 62 7.33 -0.64 46.30
N ASP A 63 7.61 0.56 46.80
CA ASP A 63 8.30 1.65 46.11
C ASP A 63 9.78 1.40 45.81
N GLN A 64 10.38 0.37 46.41
CA GLN A 64 11.78 0.00 46.18
C GLN A 64 11.94 -1.13 45.15
N ALA A 65 10.83 -1.69 44.67
CA ALA A 65 10.85 -2.81 43.75
C ALA A 65 11.10 -2.37 42.31
N TYR A 66 11.62 -3.32 41.53
CA TYR A 66 11.63 -3.23 40.07
C TYR A 66 10.73 -4.32 39.49
N ILE A 67 10.10 -4.00 38.37
CA ILE A 67 9.19 -4.88 37.64
C ILE A 67 9.81 -5.17 36.28
N SER A 68 9.91 -6.44 35.90
CA SER A 68 10.35 -6.78 34.55
C SER A 68 9.49 -7.86 33.89
N PHE A 69 9.48 -7.84 32.57
CA PHE A 69 8.86 -8.88 31.77
C PHE A 69 9.49 -8.91 30.37
N ARG A 70 9.32 -10.04 29.68
CA ARG A 70 9.74 -10.19 28.29
C ARG A 70 8.53 -10.14 27.37
N PHE A 71 8.57 -9.28 26.37
CA PHE A 71 7.51 -9.13 25.37
C PHE A 71 8.13 -9.02 23.98
N ASP A 72 7.58 -9.76 23.02
CA ASP A 72 8.09 -9.84 21.64
C ASP A 72 9.62 -10.04 21.54
N GLY A 73 10.15 -10.91 22.40
CA GLY A 73 11.58 -11.21 22.46
C GLY A 73 12.46 -10.14 23.12
N GLN A 74 11.92 -9.00 23.55
CA GLN A 74 12.63 -7.91 24.22
C GLN A 74 12.36 -7.89 25.73
N ASP A 75 13.39 -7.54 26.50
CA ASP A 75 13.25 -7.34 27.94
C ASP A 75 12.78 -5.92 28.23
N HIS A 76 11.86 -5.81 29.19
CA HIS A 76 11.41 -4.53 29.71
C HIS A 76 11.59 -4.52 31.22
N LEU A 77 12.20 -3.45 31.73
CA LEU A 77 12.46 -3.22 33.15
C LEU A 77 11.86 -1.87 33.55
N PHE A 78 11.20 -1.83 34.68
CA PHE A 78 10.55 -0.64 35.22
C PHE A 78 10.91 -0.46 36.70
N SER A 79 11.26 0.75 37.10
CA SER A 79 11.28 1.13 38.52
C SER A 79 9.87 1.48 38.97
N VAL A 80 9.47 1.04 40.17
CA VAL A 80 8.24 1.55 40.80
C VAL A 80 8.42 3.02 41.17
N LEU A 81 7.48 3.87 40.75
CA LEU A 81 7.47 5.30 41.05
C LEU A 81 6.54 5.62 42.22
N THR A 82 5.35 5.03 42.21
CA THR A 82 4.38 5.16 43.28
C THR A 82 3.70 3.82 43.57
N THR A 83 3.34 3.64 44.83
CA THR A 83 2.51 2.54 45.31
C THR A 83 1.28 3.15 45.97
N GLU A 84 0.10 2.69 45.61
CA GLU A 84 -1.15 3.01 46.30
C GLU A 84 -1.71 1.73 46.91
N GLU A 85 -2.00 1.76 48.21
CA GLU A 85 -2.49 0.60 48.94
C GLU A 85 -3.82 0.94 49.64
N THR A 86 -4.81 0.08 49.42
CA THR A 86 -6.09 0.08 50.13
C THR A 86 -6.16 -1.14 51.05
N ASP A 87 -7.31 -1.35 51.71
CA ASP A 87 -7.55 -2.54 52.51
C ASP A 87 -7.33 -3.83 51.69
N ASP A 88 -7.74 -3.84 50.43
CA ASP A 88 -7.80 -5.07 49.61
C ASP A 88 -6.83 -5.11 48.42
N VAL A 89 -6.28 -3.98 47.99
CA VAL A 89 -5.53 -3.87 46.72
C VAL A 89 -4.24 -3.07 46.88
N ILE A 90 -3.18 -3.50 46.19
CA ILE A 90 -1.96 -2.72 45.95
C ILE A 90 -1.89 -2.37 44.46
N THR A 91 -1.68 -1.11 44.13
CA THR A 91 -1.48 -0.61 42.76
C THR A 91 -0.07 -0.05 42.63
N LEU A 92 0.66 -0.50 41.63
CA LEU A 92 2.00 0.00 41.30
C LEU A 92 1.94 0.82 40.02
N ASN A 93 2.60 1.98 40.03
CA ASN A 93 2.84 2.77 38.83
C ASN A 93 4.34 2.82 38.58
N CYS A 94 4.77 2.24 37.46
CA CYS A 94 6.18 2.02 37.15
C CYS A 94 6.59 2.73 35.85
N ALA A 95 7.88 2.98 35.67
CA ALA A 95 8.43 3.54 34.42
C ALA A 95 9.81 2.95 34.06
N THR A 96 10.12 2.90 32.76
CA THR A 96 11.36 2.28 32.24
C THR A 96 12.64 3.09 32.46
N LEU A 97 12.53 4.42 32.46
CA LEU A 97 13.68 5.30 32.66
C LEU A 97 14.11 5.30 34.13
N ASN A 98 15.41 5.15 34.35
CA ASN A 98 16.01 5.28 35.68
C ASN A 98 15.65 6.65 36.29
N LEU A 99 15.38 6.65 37.59
CA LEU A 99 15.13 7.84 38.41
C LEU A 99 16.21 8.91 38.24
N GLU A 100 17.46 8.54 37.94
CA GLU A 100 18.56 9.47 37.67
C GLU A 100 18.26 10.40 36.49
N LEU A 101 17.89 9.85 35.32
CA LEU A 101 17.53 10.67 34.16
C LEU A 101 16.36 11.61 34.47
N ARG A 102 15.37 11.10 35.22
CA ARG A 102 14.14 11.83 35.53
C ARG A 102 14.35 12.95 36.54
N ASN A 103 15.15 12.72 37.57
CA ASN A 103 15.20 13.56 38.77
C ASN A 103 16.50 14.36 38.88
N GLU A 104 17.63 13.85 38.40
CA GLU A 104 18.88 14.59 38.44
C GLU A 104 18.85 15.80 37.51
N GLN A 105 19.51 16.86 37.94
CA GLN A 105 19.53 18.13 37.25
C GLN A 105 20.89 18.36 36.58
N VAL A 106 20.87 19.04 35.44
CA VAL A 106 22.05 19.51 34.73
C VAL A 106 22.01 21.01 34.56
N GLY A 107 23.14 21.65 34.84
CA GLY A 107 23.29 23.10 34.78
C GLY A 107 23.27 23.69 33.36
N PRO A 108 23.43 25.01 33.24
CA PRO A 108 23.52 25.69 31.95
C PRO A 108 24.76 25.23 31.16
N LEU A 109 24.68 25.39 29.84
CA LEU A 109 25.79 25.14 28.91
C LEU A 109 26.01 26.37 28.05
N VAL A 110 27.21 26.96 28.15
CA VAL A 110 27.68 28.02 27.27
C VAL A 110 28.69 27.43 26.30
N ASN A 111 28.40 27.53 25.00
CA ASN A 111 29.15 26.93 23.93
C ASN A 111 29.16 27.85 22.69
N ALA A 112 30.35 28.12 22.17
CA ALA A 112 30.57 28.98 21.00
C ALA A 112 31.05 28.22 19.76
N SER A 113 31.23 26.89 19.86
CA SER A 113 31.74 26.05 18.76
C SER A 113 30.73 24.97 18.39
N THR A 114 30.88 24.43 17.19
CA THR A 114 30.02 23.34 16.73
C THR A 114 30.58 21.98 17.20
N HIS A 115 29.71 21.13 17.72
CA HIS A 115 30.06 19.81 18.24
C HIS A 115 29.06 18.74 17.81
N ASN A 116 29.48 17.47 17.81
CA ASN A 116 28.60 16.34 17.57
C ASN A 116 27.78 16.00 18.82
N ILE A 117 26.79 15.12 18.68
CA ILE A 117 25.86 14.79 19.77
C ILE A 117 26.55 14.11 20.97
N GLN A 118 27.55 13.26 20.71
CA GLN A 118 28.32 12.58 21.77
C GLN A 118 29.00 13.59 22.71
N TRP A 119 29.59 14.64 22.16
CA TRP A 119 30.23 15.69 22.96
C TRP A 119 29.25 16.34 23.95
N TYR A 120 28.00 16.57 23.54
CA TYR A 120 26.97 17.11 24.43
C TYR A 120 26.60 16.12 25.53
N PHE A 121 26.49 14.84 25.20
CA PHE A 121 26.20 13.78 26.18
C PHE A 121 27.32 13.68 27.24
N ASP A 122 28.58 13.70 26.80
CA ASP A 122 29.75 13.59 27.66
C ASP A 122 29.94 14.85 28.52
N THR A 123 29.88 16.03 27.90
CA THR A 123 30.13 17.32 28.56
C THR A 123 29.12 17.59 29.67
N MET A 124 27.86 17.23 29.45
CA MET A 124 26.78 17.42 30.41
C MET A 124 26.52 16.18 31.28
N GLY A 125 27.25 15.08 31.05
CA GLY A 125 27.07 13.82 31.77
C GLY A 125 25.65 13.27 31.68
N LEU A 126 24.98 13.42 30.53
CA LEU A 126 23.54 13.12 30.38
C LEU A 126 23.23 11.65 30.52
N ILE A 127 24.12 10.78 30.03
CA ILE A 127 23.99 9.32 30.12
C ILE A 127 25.08 8.71 31.02
N SER A 128 26.01 9.52 31.53
CA SER A 128 27.02 9.10 32.48
C SER A 128 26.35 8.60 33.77
N TYR A 129 26.85 7.48 34.30
CA TYR A 129 26.41 6.81 35.55
C TYR A 129 25.11 5.99 35.48
N SER A 130 24.38 6.02 34.36
CA SER A 130 23.03 5.42 34.25
C SER A 130 22.96 3.98 33.72
N GLN A 131 24.10 3.26 33.59
CA GLN A 131 24.23 2.00 32.81
C GLN A 131 23.74 2.12 31.34
N ILE A 132 23.57 3.34 30.84
CA ILE A 132 23.20 3.62 29.46
C ILE A 132 24.47 3.77 28.61
N SER A 133 24.48 3.11 27.47
CA SER A 133 25.52 3.20 26.44
C SER A 133 24.92 3.66 25.11
N LEU A 134 25.68 4.40 24.32
CA LEU A 134 25.25 4.79 22.98
C LEU A 134 25.42 3.59 22.03
N GLY A 135 24.35 3.23 21.33
CA GLY A 135 24.33 2.19 20.29
C GLY A 135 24.40 2.80 18.89
N ILE A 136 23.36 2.57 18.09
CA ILE A 136 23.22 3.15 16.76
C ILE A 136 23.26 4.68 16.87
N ASN A 137 23.98 5.36 15.97
CA ASN A 137 24.02 6.81 15.91
C ASN A 137 24.10 7.32 14.46
N GLU A 138 22.93 7.47 13.85
CA GLU A 138 22.78 7.95 12.47
C GLU A 138 23.10 9.45 12.29
N VAL A 139 23.20 10.22 13.39
CA VAL A 139 23.50 11.66 13.38
C VAL A 139 24.91 11.98 13.88
N SER A 140 25.79 10.98 13.94
CA SER A 140 27.17 11.10 14.45
C SER A 140 28.05 12.09 13.69
N ASN A 141 27.80 12.26 12.39
CA ASN A 141 28.50 13.20 11.51
C ASN A 141 27.92 14.63 11.52
N VAL A 142 26.76 14.83 12.15
CA VAL A 142 26.11 16.12 12.26
C VAL A 142 26.76 16.90 13.41
N THR A 143 26.94 18.20 13.23
CA THR A 143 27.36 19.09 14.30
C THR A 143 26.37 20.24 14.49
N ARG A 144 26.24 20.73 15.72
CA ARG A 144 25.35 21.83 16.13
C ARG A 144 26.08 22.75 17.11
N THR A 145 25.59 23.97 17.26
CA THR A 145 26.02 24.89 18.32
C THR A 145 24.83 25.15 19.23
N ILE A 146 24.73 24.38 20.31
CA ILE A 146 23.61 24.42 21.26
C ILE A 146 24.05 25.09 22.56
N ASN A 147 23.18 25.91 23.12
CA ASN A 147 23.36 26.59 24.41
C ASN A 147 22.13 26.38 25.30
N TYR A 148 22.34 26.35 26.61
CA TYR A 148 21.28 26.25 27.62
C TYR A 148 21.51 27.29 28.71
N GLY A 149 20.51 28.14 28.96
CA GLY A 149 20.60 29.23 29.93
C GLY A 149 20.23 28.87 31.37
N GLY A 150 19.61 27.71 31.60
CA GLY A 150 19.07 27.31 32.90
C GLY A 150 19.37 25.86 33.28
N GLN A 151 18.91 25.49 34.48
CA GLN A 151 18.96 24.12 34.98
C GLN A 151 17.69 23.37 34.57
N GLU A 152 17.86 22.13 34.12
CA GLU A 152 16.76 21.22 33.74
C GLU A 152 17.08 19.80 34.17
N THR A 153 16.09 18.89 34.14
CA THR A 153 16.35 17.47 34.36
C THR A 153 17.26 16.91 33.27
N LYS A 154 18.06 15.89 33.58
CA LYS A 154 18.89 15.20 32.58
C LYS A 154 18.05 14.67 31.42
N LEU A 155 16.85 14.14 31.68
CA LEU A 155 15.91 13.69 30.65
C LEU A 155 15.48 14.84 29.75
N ALA A 156 15.00 15.96 30.30
CA ALA A 156 14.58 17.11 29.49
C ALA A 156 15.74 17.64 28.63
N ARG A 157 16.95 17.70 29.21
CA ARG A 157 18.15 18.09 28.48
C ARG A 157 18.51 17.09 27.38
N LEU A 158 18.40 15.79 27.64
CA LEU A 158 18.65 14.73 26.66
C LEU A 158 17.69 14.83 25.48
N LEU A 159 16.38 14.93 25.74
CA LEU A 159 15.35 15.10 24.71
C LEU A 159 15.62 16.35 23.86
N SER A 160 15.96 17.47 24.52
CA SER A 160 16.27 18.72 23.83
C SER A 160 17.51 18.60 22.95
N VAL A 161 18.59 17.99 23.43
CA VAL A 161 19.81 17.77 22.64
C VAL A 161 19.49 16.90 21.43
N ILE A 162 18.84 15.74 21.61
CA ILE A 162 18.48 14.84 20.50
C ILE A 162 17.60 15.57 19.47
N GLY A 163 16.60 16.34 19.92
CA GLY A 163 15.75 17.12 19.03
C GLY A 163 16.50 18.19 18.22
N ASN A 164 17.52 18.86 18.78
CA ASN A 164 18.35 19.83 18.05
C ASN A 164 19.18 19.18 16.93
N PHE A 165 19.42 17.88 17.01
CA PHE A 165 20.10 17.10 15.97
C PHE A 165 19.13 16.51 14.93
N ASP A 166 17.85 16.88 14.98
CA ASP A 166 16.80 16.33 14.12
C ASP A 166 16.77 14.80 14.18
N ALA A 167 16.91 14.27 15.41
CA ALA A 167 17.02 12.85 15.68
C ALA A 167 15.82 12.33 16.50
N GLU A 168 15.56 11.05 16.36
CA GLU A 168 14.69 10.25 17.21
C GLU A 168 15.51 9.18 17.92
N PHE A 169 14.94 8.56 18.95
CA PHE A 169 15.69 7.61 19.74
C PHE A 169 14.80 6.57 20.41
N GLU A 170 15.42 5.48 20.83
CA GLU A 170 14.80 4.46 21.65
C GLU A 170 15.81 3.97 22.71
N PHE A 171 15.27 3.48 23.83
CA PHE A 171 16.04 2.74 24.83
C PHE A 171 15.74 1.24 24.71
N VAL A 172 16.80 0.45 24.53
CA VAL A 172 16.74 -1.02 24.51
C VAL A 172 17.31 -1.54 25.81
N THR A 173 16.49 -2.25 26.59
CA THR A 173 16.91 -2.87 27.85
C THR A 173 17.36 -4.29 27.61
N GLU A 174 18.49 -4.67 28.19
CA GLU A 174 18.95 -6.06 28.25
C GLU A 174 19.06 -6.51 29.71
N LEU A 175 18.48 -7.67 30.02
CA LEU A 175 18.66 -8.32 31.32
C LEU A 175 19.58 -9.54 31.19
N ASN A 176 20.27 -9.88 32.27
CA ASN A 176 20.94 -11.17 32.40
C ASN A 176 19.90 -12.29 32.64
N ASP A 177 20.27 -13.55 32.47
CA ASP A 177 19.39 -14.71 32.72
C ASP A 177 18.87 -14.73 34.17
N ASP A 178 19.65 -14.21 35.12
CA ASP A 178 19.28 -14.07 36.53
C ASP A 178 18.32 -12.89 36.80
N GLY A 179 18.02 -12.06 35.78
CA GLY A 179 17.12 -10.91 35.81
C GLY A 179 17.76 -9.59 36.20
N THR A 180 19.05 -9.59 36.56
CA THR A 180 19.77 -8.35 36.84
C THR A 180 19.95 -7.51 35.57
N LEU A 181 20.02 -6.19 35.73
CA LEU A 181 20.23 -5.28 34.60
C LEU A 181 21.62 -5.51 34.00
N LYS A 182 21.68 -5.88 32.72
CA LYS A 182 22.93 -6.01 31.98
C LYS A 182 23.36 -4.66 31.41
N GLY A 183 22.41 -3.90 30.89
CA GLY A 183 22.64 -2.55 30.40
C GLY A 183 21.45 -2.02 29.63
N ILE A 184 21.52 -0.72 29.30
CA ILE A 184 20.54 -0.05 28.45
C ILE A 184 21.30 0.55 27.27
N THR A 185 20.79 0.34 26.05
CA THR A 185 21.34 0.93 24.84
C THR A 185 20.44 2.06 24.37
N LEU A 186 20.99 3.26 24.24
CA LEU A 186 20.35 4.39 23.57
C LEU A 186 20.70 4.34 22.08
N ASN A 187 19.73 4.07 21.22
CA ASN A 187 19.90 4.17 19.77
C ASN A 187 19.37 5.53 19.30
N LEU A 188 20.12 6.19 18.40
CA LEU A 188 19.77 7.45 17.78
C LEU A 188 19.61 7.25 16.26
N TYR A 189 18.44 7.63 15.77
CA TYR A 189 18.07 7.58 14.36
C TYR A 189 17.86 9.00 13.85
N LYS A 190 18.06 9.23 12.55
CA LYS A 190 17.60 10.47 11.93
C LYS A 190 16.07 10.51 12.04
N ALA A 191 15.50 11.64 12.47
CA ALA A 191 14.06 11.76 12.66
C ALA A 191 13.30 11.46 11.37
N ASN A 192 12.07 10.95 11.51
CA ASN A 192 11.25 10.61 10.36
C ASN A 192 11.04 11.86 9.49
N ASP A 193 11.46 11.79 8.22
CA ASP A 193 11.33 12.89 7.27
C ASP A 193 10.31 12.60 6.17
N VAL A 194 9.49 11.55 6.34
CA VAL A 194 8.42 11.08 5.41
C VAL A 194 8.95 10.58 4.05
N VAL A 195 10.18 10.94 3.66
CA VAL A 195 10.73 10.73 2.32
C VAL A 195 11.78 9.62 2.30
N SER A 196 12.76 9.70 3.20
CA SER A 196 13.99 8.90 3.17
C SER A 196 14.42 8.34 4.52
N ALA A 197 14.18 9.08 5.61
CA ALA A 197 14.48 8.67 6.97
C ALA A 197 13.20 8.19 7.65
N GLN A 198 13.25 6.97 8.19
CA GLN A 198 12.12 6.37 8.91
C GLN A 198 12.10 6.77 10.39
N GLY A 199 13.24 7.11 10.99
CA GLY A 199 13.36 7.22 12.44
C GLY A 199 13.24 5.86 13.11
N VAL A 200 12.74 5.85 14.36
CA VAL A 200 12.47 4.62 15.10
C VAL A 200 11.36 3.79 14.42
N GLY A 201 11.42 2.47 14.54
CA GLY A 201 10.43 1.57 13.92
C GLY A 201 10.64 1.41 12.42
N THR A 202 9.62 0.93 11.70
CA THR A 202 9.76 0.56 10.29
C THR A 202 8.66 1.12 9.41
N TRP A 203 9.00 1.40 8.15
CA TRP A 203 8.01 1.71 7.14
C TRP A 203 7.31 0.42 6.69
N ARG A 204 6.09 0.18 7.18
CA ARG A 204 5.27 -1.02 6.95
C ARG A 204 4.52 -0.91 5.62
N ASN A 205 5.27 -0.91 4.52
CA ASN A 205 4.76 -0.93 3.14
C ASN A 205 3.80 -2.10 2.85
N ASP A 206 3.93 -3.19 3.63
CA ASP A 206 3.12 -4.39 3.58
C ASP A 206 1.74 -4.22 4.24
N VAL A 207 1.51 -3.13 4.96
CA VAL A 207 0.30 -2.89 5.74
C VAL A 207 -0.47 -1.68 5.21
N THR A 208 -1.72 -1.92 4.82
CA THR A 208 -2.72 -0.86 4.63
C THR A 208 -3.89 -1.11 5.57
N LEU A 209 -4.21 -0.11 6.39
CA LEU A 209 -5.31 -0.15 7.35
C LEU A 209 -6.55 0.47 6.71
N TYR A 210 -7.68 -0.23 6.80
CA TYR A 210 -8.92 0.23 6.18
C TYR A 210 -9.93 0.67 7.23
N PHE A 211 -10.65 1.77 6.94
CA PHE A 211 -11.88 2.11 7.66
C PHE A 211 -12.85 0.92 7.67
N GLY A 212 -13.57 0.73 8.79
CA GLY A 212 -14.51 -0.36 8.99
C GLY A 212 -13.84 -1.72 9.30
N LYS A 213 -12.59 -1.94 8.87
CA LYS A 213 -11.82 -3.15 9.21
C LYS A 213 -10.94 -2.92 10.43
N ASN A 214 -9.87 -2.15 10.28
CA ASN A 214 -8.86 -1.89 11.32
C ASN A 214 -9.16 -0.59 12.07
N ILE A 215 -9.75 0.37 11.37
CA ILE A 215 -10.02 1.73 11.86
C ILE A 215 -11.52 1.89 12.08
N SER A 216 -11.91 2.53 13.18
CA SER A 216 -13.31 2.82 13.52
C SER A 216 -13.75 4.22 13.13
N GLU A 217 -12.83 5.20 13.16
CA GLU A 217 -13.12 6.58 12.79
C GLU A 217 -11.86 7.25 12.24
N VAL A 218 -12.02 8.05 11.19
CA VAL A 218 -11.04 9.04 10.77
C VAL A 218 -11.72 10.40 10.87
N ARG A 219 -11.19 11.28 11.72
CA ARG A 219 -11.64 12.67 11.85
C ARG A 219 -10.66 13.57 11.12
N ARG A 220 -11.16 14.35 10.16
CA ARG A 220 -10.43 15.44 9.52
C ARG A 220 -10.96 16.78 10.00
N THR A 221 -10.09 17.59 10.58
CA THR A 221 -10.41 18.97 10.97
C THR A 221 -9.70 19.92 10.02
N ILE A 222 -10.44 20.91 9.48
CA ILE A 222 -9.91 21.95 8.60
C ILE A 222 -10.12 23.29 9.30
N ASP A 223 -9.03 23.90 9.76
CA ASP A 223 -9.06 25.19 10.45
C ASP A 223 -8.51 26.31 9.56
N ARG A 224 -9.33 27.34 9.35
CA ARG A 224 -9.01 28.53 8.53
C ARG A 224 -8.89 29.81 9.35
N THR A 225 -9.03 29.72 10.67
CA THR A 225 -9.14 30.89 11.56
C THR A 225 -7.87 31.74 11.61
N GLN A 226 -6.72 31.15 11.31
CA GLN A 226 -5.41 31.82 11.39
C GLN A 226 -4.82 32.18 10.01
N ILE A 227 -5.58 32.01 8.92
CA ILE A 227 -5.04 32.19 7.58
C ILE A 227 -4.54 33.61 7.35
N PHE A 228 -3.34 33.74 6.79
CA PHE A 228 -2.85 34.98 6.20
C PHE A 228 -1.97 34.67 4.99
N ASN A 229 -2.03 35.51 3.96
CA ASN A 229 -1.33 35.33 2.70
C ASN A 229 -0.55 36.57 2.26
N ALA A 230 -0.41 37.55 3.16
CA ALA A 230 0.55 38.63 3.06
C ALA A 230 1.19 38.94 4.43
N THR A 231 2.48 39.25 4.45
CA THR A 231 3.19 39.58 5.70
C THR A 231 4.32 40.57 5.50
N THR A 232 4.54 41.43 6.49
CA THR A 232 5.75 42.22 6.67
C THR A 232 6.48 41.73 7.93
N VAL A 233 7.76 41.42 7.81
CA VAL A 233 8.62 41.10 8.95
C VAL A 233 9.55 42.29 9.21
N LYS A 234 9.63 42.75 10.46
CA LYS A 234 10.66 43.70 10.90
C LYS A 234 11.72 42.95 11.71
N GLY A 235 13.00 43.21 11.41
CA GLY A 235 14.13 42.66 12.17
C GLY A 235 14.51 43.54 13.36
N ALA A 236 15.59 43.15 14.05
CA ALA A 236 16.13 43.88 15.18
C ALA A 236 16.41 45.36 14.82
N ASP A 237 16.17 46.26 15.77
CA ASP A 237 16.40 47.70 15.63
C ASP A 237 15.70 48.35 14.40
N GLY A 238 14.59 47.76 13.93
CA GLY A 238 13.84 48.26 12.78
C GLY A 238 14.45 47.90 11.43
N LEU A 239 15.32 46.87 11.38
CA LEU A 239 15.87 46.35 10.14
C LEU A 239 14.75 46.04 9.12
N SER A 240 14.86 46.65 7.94
CA SER A 240 13.95 46.48 6.82
C SER A 240 14.55 45.57 5.75
N TRP A 241 13.70 44.74 5.15
CA TRP A 241 14.01 43.89 4.00
C TRP A 241 13.53 44.49 2.67
N LYS A 242 13.12 45.77 2.62
CA LYS A 242 12.50 46.42 1.44
C LYS A 242 13.24 46.18 0.13
N ASN A 243 14.57 46.18 0.16
CA ASN A 243 15.41 46.09 -1.03
C ASN A 243 15.86 44.66 -1.39
N SER A 244 15.45 43.66 -0.62
CA SER A 244 15.70 42.24 -0.91
C SER A 244 14.60 41.64 -1.78
N GLU A 245 14.84 40.49 -2.39
CA GLU A 245 13.82 39.77 -3.16
C GLU A 245 13.99 38.26 -3.05
N TRP A 246 12.87 37.55 -3.06
CA TRP A 246 12.81 36.09 -3.07
C TRP A 246 11.58 35.62 -3.85
N SER A 247 11.70 34.43 -4.44
CA SER A 247 10.63 33.72 -5.13
C SER A 247 10.80 32.23 -4.83
N VAL A 248 9.75 31.60 -4.33
CA VAL A 248 9.67 30.16 -4.09
C VAL A 248 8.57 29.65 -5.01
N LYS A 249 8.89 28.61 -5.79
CA LYS A 249 7.95 27.95 -6.69
C LYS A 249 7.52 26.60 -6.13
N ASN A 250 6.29 26.20 -6.42
CA ASN A 250 5.80 24.85 -6.15
C ASN A 250 6.29 23.88 -7.25
N GLU A 251 5.89 22.61 -7.15
CA GLU A 251 6.29 21.55 -8.09
C GLU A 251 5.81 21.80 -9.53
N ASP A 252 4.67 22.49 -9.69
CA ASP A 252 4.15 22.91 -11.00
C ASP A 252 4.89 24.13 -11.59
N GLY A 253 5.90 24.65 -10.89
CA GLY A 253 6.64 25.85 -11.28
C GLY A 253 5.87 27.16 -11.11
N ARG A 254 4.70 27.15 -10.46
CA ARG A 254 3.93 28.34 -10.07
C ARG A 254 4.59 29.00 -8.86
N GLU A 255 4.54 30.32 -8.80
CA GLU A 255 5.11 31.06 -7.67
C GLU A 255 4.22 30.92 -6.43
N GLU A 256 4.71 30.17 -5.45
CA GLU A 256 4.03 29.81 -4.21
C GLU A 256 4.10 30.97 -3.19
N PHE A 257 5.31 31.49 -2.99
CA PHE A 257 5.60 32.61 -2.10
C PHE A 257 6.60 33.56 -2.75
N TYR A 258 6.42 34.86 -2.58
CA TYR A 258 7.40 35.82 -3.07
C TYR A 258 7.50 37.07 -2.23
N LYS A 259 8.61 37.77 -2.43
CA LYS A 259 8.83 39.13 -1.95
C LYS A 259 9.61 39.87 -3.03
N ARG A 260 9.09 41.02 -3.50
CA ARG A 260 9.75 41.81 -4.55
C ARG A 260 10.58 42.94 -3.98
N LYS A 261 11.62 43.33 -4.72
CA LYS A 261 12.43 44.52 -4.43
C LYS A 261 11.56 45.77 -4.45
N GLY A 262 11.76 46.67 -3.48
CA GLY A 262 10.99 47.90 -3.31
C GLY A 262 9.70 47.74 -2.47
N SER A 263 9.27 46.51 -2.19
CA SER A 263 8.12 46.19 -1.31
C SER A 263 8.59 45.79 0.09
N GLU A 264 7.85 46.18 1.13
CA GLU A 264 8.02 45.66 2.50
C GLU A 264 7.20 44.39 2.74
N THR A 265 6.30 44.04 1.83
CA THR A 265 5.36 42.92 2.01
C THR A 265 5.76 41.74 1.13
N ALA A 266 5.78 40.58 1.75
CA ALA A 266 5.83 39.27 1.11
C ALA A 266 4.41 38.72 0.94
N TYR A 267 4.22 37.86 -0.06
CA TYR A 267 2.92 37.42 -0.55
C TYR A 267 2.90 35.91 -0.83
N ALA A 268 1.74 35.30 -0.60
CA ALA A 268 1.40 33.92 -0.96
C ALA A 268 0.25 33.93 -1.98
N PRO A 269 0.51 34.19 -3.27
CA PRO A 269 -0.53 34.41 -4.29
C PRO A 269 -1.49 33.24 -4.47
N LEU A 270 -1.00 31.99 -4.44
CA LEU A 270 -1.86 30.83 -4.61
C LEU A 270 -2.82 30.65 -3.42
N SER A 271 -2.34 30.92 -2.21
CA SER A 271 -3.21 31.02 -1.04
C SER A 271 -4.25 32.13 -1.19
N ALA A 272 -3.90 33.29 -1.74
CA ALA A 272 -4.88 34.37 -1.96
C ALA A 272 -5.92 34.05 -3.04
N GLU A 273 -5.59 33.19 -4.03
CA GLU A 273 -6.57 32.64 -4.97
C GLU A 273 -7.61 31.75 -4.27
N LEU A 274 -7.16 30.90 -3.33
CA LEU A 274 -8.03 30.00 -2.56
C LEU A 274 -8.80 30.71 -1.44
N TYR A 275 -8.13 31.67 -0.79
CA TYR A 275 -8.57 32.33 0.43
C TYR A 275 -8.45 33.87 0.31
N PRO A 276 -9.22 34.50 -0.60
CA PRO A 276 -9.19 35.95 -0.77
C PRO A 276 -9.79 36.67 0.44
N SER A 277 -9.31 37.89 0.71
CA SER A 277 -9.64 38.64 1.94
C SER A 277 -11.10 39.11 2.07
N GLN A 278 -11.89 39.20 0.99
CA GLN A 278 -13.28 39.68 1.05
C GLN A 278 -14.18 39.22 -0.13
N ILE A 279 -15.48 39.19 0.14
CA ILE A 279 -16.61 39.14 -0.81
C ILE A 279 -16.75 40.53 -1.46
N GLN A 280 -16.42 40.65 -2.75
CA GLN A 280 -16.63 41.83 -3.62
C GLN A 280 -16.38 43.23 -3.00
N SER A 281 -15.13 43.72 -3.08
CA SER A 281 -14.85 45.15 -2.92
C SER A 281 -14.37 45.79 -4.22
N THR A 282 -14.62 47.09 -4.37
CA THR A 282 -14.19 47.92 -5.51
C THR A 282 -12.67 48.18 -5.55
N THR A 283 -11.91 47.78 -4.53
CA THR A 283 -10.46 48.03 -4.41
C THR A 283 -9.56 46.85 -4.84
N ARG A 284 -10.12 45.68 -5.21
CA ARG A 284 -9.38 44.48 -5.66
C ARG A 284 -8.32 43.95 -4.69
N ASP A 285 -8.34 44.33 -3.41
CA ASP A 285 -7.43 43.73 -2.43
C ASP A 285 -7.88 42.29 -2.13
N ILE A 286 -7.00 41.33 -2.42
CA ILE A 286 -7.23 39.89 -2.19
C ILE A 286 -6.47 39.38 -0.96
N TRP A 287 -5.68 40.23 -0.31
CA TRP A 287 -4.67 39.80 0.65
C TRP A 287 -5.17 39.86 2.10
N ILE A 288 -4.98 38.77 2.84
CA ILE A 288 -5.17 38.68 4.29
C ILE A 288 -3.80 38.89 4.93
N ARG A 289 -3.63 40.01 5.64
CA ARG A 289 -2.33 40.46 6.14
C ARG A 289 -2.12 40.18 7.63
N LYS A 290 -0.93 39.67 7.97
CA LYS A 290 -0.42 39.54 9.35
C LYS A 290 1.06 39.90 9.39
N ASP A 291 1.44 40.87 10.20
CA ASP A 291 2.84 41.35 10.30
C ASP A 291 3.53 40.84 11.58
N PHE A 292 4.86 40.77 11.55
CA PHE A 292 5.68 40.25 12.65
C PHE A 292 6.87 41.17 12.96
N GLU A 293 7.27 41.21 14.24
CA GLU A 293 8.51 41.83 14.71
C GLU A 293 9.42 40.75 15.31
N THR A 294 10.70 40.77 14.98
CA THR A 294 11.66 39.70 15.28
C THR A 294 13.01 40.26 15.68
N GLU A 295 13.83 39.46 16.38
CA GLU A 295 15.20 39.82 16.75
C GLU A 295 16.24 39.49 15.66
N TYR A 296 15.79 39.05 14.47
CA TYR A 296 16.68 38.69 13.37
C TYR A 296 17.49 39.87 12.87
N LYS A 297 18.76 39.63 12.58
CA LYS A 297 19.74 40.67 12.21
C LYS A 297 20.05 40.68 10.71
N SER A 298 19.42 39.80 9.94
CA SER A 298 19.58 39.74 8.49
C SER A 298 18.24 39.54 7.76
N ALA A 299 18.16 40.09 6.54
CA ALA A 299 16.99 39.95 5.69
C ALA A 299 16.72 38.49 5.28
N ASN A 300 17.76 37.64 5.20
CA ASN A 300 17.64 36.21 4.91
C ASN A 300 16.97 35.44 6.06
N GLU A 301 17.32 35.73 7.32
CA GLU A 301 16.65 35.14 8.48
C GLU A 301 15.19 35.57 8.57
N MET A 302 14.91 36.85 8.29
CA MET A 302 13.54 37.38 8.20
C MET A 302 12.73 36.67 7.09
N TRP A 303 13.34 36.40 5.93
CA TRP A 303 12.73 35.61 4.87
C TRP A 303 12.48 34.16 5.27
N GLY A 304 13.46 33.50 5.89
CA GLY A 304 13.28 32.15 6.42
C GLY A 304 12.13 32.07 7.42
N TYR A 305 12.01 33.07 8.29
CA TYR A 305 10.89 33.19 9.21
C TYR A 305 9.55 33.40 8.49
N ALA A 306 9.45 34.38 7.58
CA ALA A 306 8.24 34.62 6.81
C ALA A 306 7.77 33.37 6.05
N LEU A 307 8.71 32.67 5.40
CA LEU A 307 8.44 31.40 4.71
C LEU A 307 7.93 30.33 5.68
N SER A 308 8.50 30.23 6.89
CA SER A 308 8.01 29.30 7.91
C SER A 308 6.57 29.61 8.36
N GLN A 309 6.23 30.90 8.47
CA GLN A 309 4.88 31.31 8.88
C GLN A 309 3.89 31.08 7.73
N PHE A 310 4.25 31.39 6.48
CA PHE A 310 3.40 31.05 5.33
C PHE A 310 3.17 29.55 5.20
N LYS A 311 4.19 28.71 5.34
CA LYS A 311 4.01 27.25 5.32
C LYS A 311 3.02 26.74 6.38
N LYS A 312 2.94 27.42 7.53
CA LYS A 312 2.03 27.05 8.63
C LYS A 312 0.61 27.61 8.47
N TYR A 313 0.47 28.78 7.87
CA TYR A 313 -0.77 29.57 7.98
C TYR A 313 -1.25 30.19 6.65
N ALA A 314 -0.53 30.04 5.54
CA ALA A 314 -1.05 30.48 4.25
C ALA A 314 -2.21 29.58 3.80
N TYR A 315 -2.23 28.31 4.20
CA TYR A 315 -3.31 27.39 3.87
C TYR A 315 -4.09 26.98 5.10
N ALA A 316 -5.26 26.38 4.89
CA ALA A 316 -6.04 25.81 5.98
C ALA A 316 -5.19 24.75 6.71
N LEU A 317 -5.17 24.80 8.04
CA LEU A 317 -4.54 23.78 8.84
C LEU A 317 -5.44 22.54 8.82
N VAL A 318 -4.98 21.50 8.14
CA VAL A 318 -5.66 20.21 8.10
C VAL A 318 -5.02 19.29 9.12
N THR A 319 -5.81 18.80 10.08
CA THR A 319 -5.36 17.81 11.06
C THR A 319 -6.21 16.55 10.97
N TYR A 320 -5.59 15.44 11.35
CA TYR A 320 -6.19 14.12 11.32
C TYR A 320 -6.13 13.49 12.71
N GLU A 321 -7.19 12.81 13.08
CA GLU A 321 -7.23 11.89 14.22
C GLU A 321 -7.81 10.56 13.75
N VAL A 322 -7.09 9.48 14.00
CA VAL A 322 -7.51 8.13 13.62
C VAL A 322 -7.75 7.30 14.86
N SER A 323 -8.94 6.74 14.97
CA SER A 323 -9.29 5.78 16.02
C SER A 323 -9.09 4.35 15.51
N ALA A 324 -8.04 3.69 16.00
CA ALA A 324 -7.80 2.28 15.74
C ALA A 324 -8.70 1.40 16.63
N LYS A 325 -9.13 0.24 16.11
CA LYS A 325 -9.77 -0.78 16.94
C LYS A 325 -8.74 -1.44 17.87
N SER A 326 -9.14 -1.78 19.08
CA SER A 326 -8.24 -2.35 20.10
C SER A 326 -7.56 -3.66 19.66
N GLN A 327 -8.24 -4.46 18.83
CA GLN A 327 -7.68 -5.71 18.28
C GLN A 327 -6.43 -5.46 17.41
N LEU A 328 -6.29 -4.28 16.79
CA LEU A 328 -5.15 -3.97 15.92
C LEU A 328 -3.82 -4.05 16.67
N VAL A 329 -3.81 -3.74 17.97
CA VAL A 329 -2.61 -3.72 18.81
C VAL A 329 -1.92 -5.09 18.89
N SER A 330 -2.69 -6.17 18.86
CA SER A 330 -2.17 -7.55 18.94
C SER A 330 -2.38 -8.36 17.66
N GLN A 331 -3.09 -7.80 16.68
CA GLN A 331 -3.35 -8.46 15.41
C GLN A 331 -2.09 -8.48 14.54
N ALA A 332 -1.70 -9.66 14.09
CA ALA A 332 -0.72 -9.83 13.03
C ALA A 332 -1.24 -9.19 11.72
N VAL A 333 -0.43 -8.30 11.14
CA VAL A 333 -0.72 -7.62 9.88
C VAL A 333 0.45 -7.81 8.91
N GLY A 334 0.16 -7.74 7.60
CA GLY A 334 1.17 -7.85 6.54
C GLY A 334 2.05 -9.11 6.69
N ASP A 335 3.33 -8.91 7.01
CA ASP A 335 4.35 -9.94 7.25
C ASP A 335 4.11 -10.89 8.44
N GLY A 336 3.01 -10.71 9.17
CA GLY A 336 2.60 -11.58 10.27
C GLY A 336 2.97 -11.06 11.65
N LYS A 337 3.45 -9.81 11.76
CA LYS A 337 3.74 -9.16 13.05
C LYS A 337 2.74 -8.04 13.35
N PRO A 338 2.38 -7.81 14.63
CA PRO A 338 1.65 -6.61 15.04
C PRO A 338 2.44 -5.33 14.72
N LEU A 339 1.75 -4.20 14.71
CA LEU A 339 2.39 -2.90 14.58
C LEU A 339 3.16 -2.55 15.86
N SER A 340 4.37 -2.01 15.69
CA SER A 340 5.23 -1.58 16.78
C SER A 340 5.30 -0.05 16.89
N ILE A 341 5.78 0.45 18.03
CA ILE A 341 6.03 1.87 18.23
C ILE A 341 6.98 2.40 17.14
N GLY A 342 6.67 3.55 16.57
CA GLY A 342 7.43 4.15 15.48
C GLY A 342 7.17 3.57 14.09
N ASP A 343 6.43 2.46 13.95
CA ASP A 343 6.04 1.97 12.63
C ASP A 343 5.20 2.99 11.89
N THR A 344 5.41 3.09 10.58
CA THR A 344 4.62 3.96 9.71
C THR A 344 3.81 3.12 8.74
N VAL A 345 2.52 3.43 8.59
CA VAL A 345 1.55 2.66 7.81
C VAL A 345 0.77 3.55 6.85
N ARG A 346 0.10 2.91 5.88
CA ARG A 346 -0.95 3.56 5.10
C ARG A 346 -2.33 3.31 5.71
N ILE A 347 -3.18 4.32 5.71
CA ILE A 347 -4.57 4.25 6.14
C ILE A 347 -5.44 4.70 4.96
N GLN A 348 -6.48 3.93 4.65
CA GLN A 348 -7.43 4.23 3.58
C GLN A 348 -8.84 4.33 4.13
N ASP A 349 -9.52 5.41 3.77
CA ASP A 349 -10.93 5.65 4.07
C ASP A 349 -11.67 6.12 2.81
N GLU A 350 -12.47 5.23 2.24
CA GLU A 350 -13.26 5.46 1.03
C GLU A 350 -14.51 6.32 1.29
N ASN A 351 -14.87 6.61 2.54
CA ASN A 351 -16.03 7.44 2.86
C ASN A 351 -15.77 8.95 2.73
N PHE A 352 -14.53 9.35 2.49
CA PHE A 352 -14.17 10.72 2.10
C PHE A 352 -14.47 10.96 0.62
N ASN A 353 -14.33 12.19 0.13
CA ASN A 353 -14.80 12.57 -1.21
C ASN A 353 -14.32 11.59 -2.30
N ALA A 354 -15.26 10.82 -2.85
CA ALA A 354 -14.97 9.82 -3.88
C ALA A 354 -14.42 10.44 -5.18
N GLN A 355 -14.71 11.72 -5.44
CA GLN A 355 -14.18 12.44 -6.60
C GLN A 355 -12.68 12.72 -6.49
N THR A 356 -12.12 12.71 -5.28
CA THR A 356 -10.68 12.79 -5.03
C THR A 356 -10.09 11.41 -4.70
N GLY A 357 -10.80 10.32 -5.03
CA GLY A 357 -10.33 8.95 -4.77
C GLY A 357 -10.37 8.52 -3.30
N GLY A 358 -11.21 9.13 -2.47
CA GLY A 358 -11.26 8.87 -1.02
C GLY A 358 -10.13 9.58 -0.26
N LEU A 359 -9.80 9.09 0.94
CA LEU A 359 -8.70 9.60 1.76
C LEU A 359 -7.64 8.51 1.93
N ILE A 360 -6.40 8.85 1.58
CA ILE A 360 -5.23 8.02 1.85
C ILE A 360 -4.30 8.81 2.76
N LEU A 361 -4.01 8.27 3.94
CA LEU A 361 -3.06 8.84 4.88
C LEU A 361 -1.85 7.93 5.00
N GLN A 362 -0.68 8.55 5.14
CA GLN A 362 0.46 7.96 5.81
C GLN A 362 0.42 8.42 7.27
N ALA A 363 0.60 7.51 8.22
CA ALA A 363 0.56 7.82 9.65
C ALA A 363 1.52 6.93 10.43
N ARG A 364 2.01 7.46 11.56
CA ARG A 364 3.05 6.80 12.37
C ARG A 364 2.52 6.43 13.75
N VAL A 365 2.82 5.23 14.23
CA VAL A 365 2.43 4.77 15.58
C VAL A 365 3.22 5.56 16.61
N SER A 366 2.55 6.50 17.29
CA SER A 366 3.18 7.41 18.26
C SER A 366 3.08 6.90 19.69
N GLU A 367 2.02 6.15 19.98
CA GLU A 367 1.78 5.56 21.31
C GLU A 367 1.10 4.20 21.17
N LEU A 368 1.41 3.33 22.13
CA LEU A 368 0.81 2.00 22.25
C LEU A 368 0.43 1.73 23.70
N GLU A 369 -0.84 1.43 23.96
CA GLU A 369 -1.34 1.05 25.28
C GLU A 369 -1.79 -0.43 25.22
N ILE A 370 -1.16 -1.29 26.02
CA ILE A 370 -1.44 -2.73 26.08
C ILE A 370 -1.92 -3.08 27.50
N SER A 371 -3.07 -3.74 27.58
CA SER A 371 -3.55 -4.42 28.78
C SER A 371 -3.50 -5.93 28.56
N PHE A 372 -2.70 -6.61 29.37
CA PHE A 372 -2.58 -8.06 29.36
C PHE A 372 -3.78 -8.74 30.03
N SER A 373 -4.40 -8.11 31.04
CA SER A 373 -5.60 -8.67 31.69
C SER A 373 -6.89 -8.36 30.92
N ASN A 374 -6.95 -7.26 30.16
CA ASN A 374 -8.12 -6.90 29.36
C ASN A 374 -7.74 -6.30 27.99
N PRO A 375 -7.49 -7.14 26.97
CA PRO A 375 -7.11 -6.68 25.63
C PRO A 375 -8.12 -5.74 24.93
N SER A 376 -9.36 -5.67 25.41
CA SER A 376 -10.37 -4.74 24.86
C SER A 376 -10.01 -3.28 25.14
N ASN A 377 -9.17 -3.02 26.16
CA ASN A 377 -8.67 -1.71 26.52
C ASN A 377 -7.44 -1.28 25.71
N ASN A 378 -6.90 -2.16 24.86
CA ASN A 378 -5.73 -1.85 24.07
C ASN A 378 -6.00 -0.66 23.15
N LYS A 379 -5.00 0.22 23.01
CA LYS A 379 -5.11 1.42 22.19
C LYS A 379 -3.84 1.66 21.39
N LEU A 380 -4.02 2.15 20.17
CA LEU A 380 -2.95 2.51 19.27
C LEU A 380 -3.23 3.93 18.77
N THR A 381 -2.29 4.84 19.02
CA THR A 381 -2.40 6.24 18.62
C THR A 381 -1.46 6.49 17.44
N PHE A 382 -1.96 7.14 16.41
CA PHE A 382 -1.14 7.61 15.29
C PHE A 382 -0.86 9.11 15.38
N SER A 383 0.29 9.52 14.87
CA SER A 383 0.68 10.91 14.64
C SER A 383 1.36 11.06 13.27
N ASN A 384 1.92 12.25 12.99
CA ASN A 384 2.65 12.57 11.77
C ASN A 384 1.88 12.21 10.50
N TYR A 385 0.60 12.55 10.50
CA TYR A 385 -0.28 12.27 9.37
C TYR A 385 0.14 13.08 8.15
N VAL A 386 0.27 12.39 7.02
CA VAL A 386 0.50 12.97 5.70
C VAL A 386 -0.62 12.49 4.80
N GLU A 387 -1.44 13.41 4.30
CA GLU A 387 -2.40 13.08 3.24
C GLU A 387 -1.60 12.82 1.97
N LEU A 388 -1.73 11.61 1.44
CA LEU A 388 -1.15 11.25 0.16
C LEU A 388 -2.18 11.61 -0.91
N GLU A 389 -1.72 12.15 -2.04
CA GLU A 389 -2.57 12.25 -3.21
C GLU A 389 -3.14 10.86 -3.50
N SER A 390 -4.47 10.76 -3.61
CA SER A 390 -5.12 9.51 -3.98
C SER A 390 -4.83 9.22 -5.44
N GLY A 391 -3.64 8.69 -5.69
CA GLY A 391 -3.19 8.29 -7.00
C GLY A 391 -3.91 7.02 -7.43
N ILE A 392 -5.18 7.12 -7.83
CA ILE A 392 -5.55 6.48 -9.09
C ILE A 392 -4.96 7.41 -10.15
N SER A 393 -3.67 7.25 -10.43
CA SER A 393 -3.01 8.05 -11.46
C SER A 393 -3.75 7.85 -12.77
N ASP A 394 -3.88 8.91 -13.58
CA ASP A 394 -4.25 8.80 -15.00
C ASP A 394 -3.44 7.69 -15.71
N ASP A 395 -2.21 7.41 -15.24
CA ASP A 395 -1.35 6.31 -15.70
C ASP A 395 -1.92 4.92 -15.37
N LEU A 396 -2.56 4.72 -14.21
CA LEU A 396 -3.16 3.44 -13.84
C LEU A 396 -4.49 3.21 -14.57
N GLU A 397 -5.30 4.25 -14.80
CA GLU A 397 -6.46 4.16 -15.69
C GLU A 397 -6.04 3.90 -17.13
N ALA A 398 -5.02 4.62 -17.63
CA ALA A 398 -4.46 4.39 -18.96
C ALA A 398 -3.87 3.00 -19.08
N ARG A 399 -3.20 2.49 -18.04
CA ARG A 399 -2.60 1.15 -18.03
C ARG A 399 -3.63 0.04 -17.86
N LEU A 400 -4.71 0.27 -17.12
CA LEU A 400 -5.86 -0.64 -17.06
C LEU A 400 -6.60 -0.67 -18.40
N ALA A 401 -6.85 0.49 -19.01
CA ALA A 401 -7.41 0.61 -20.35
C ALA A 401 -6.50 -0.06 -21.39
N GLN A 402 -5.18 0.09 -21.26
CA GLN A 402 -4.18 -0.56 -22.12
C GLN A 402 -4.15 -2.07 -21.90
N LEU A 403 -4.24 -2.57 -20.66
CA LEU A 403 -4.33 -4.00 -20.37
C LEU A 403 -5.63 -4.62 -20.90
N ILE A 404 -6.75 -3.90 -20.80
CA ILE A 404 -8.02 -4.29 -21.41
C ILE A 404 -7.87 -4.31 -22.93
N LYS A 405 -7.25 -3.30 -23.54
CA LYS A 405 -6.99 -3.24 -24.99
C LYS A 405 -6.07 -4.38 -25.45
N ASP A 406 -4.94 -4.59 -24.80
CA ASP A 406 -3.96 -5.64 -25.14
C ASP A 406 -4.54 -7.06 -24.96
N SER A 407 -5.51 -7.22 -24.07
CA SER A 407 -6.19 -8.50 -23.81
C SER A 407 -7.51 -8.67 -24.56
N THR A 408 -7.97 -7.65 -25.31
CA THR A 408 -9.22 -7.71 -26.06
C THR A 408 -8.98 -8.41 -27.41
N PRO A 409 -9.60 -9.58 -27.66
CA PRO A 409 -9.37 -10.33 -28.89
C PRO A 409 -10.09 -9.68 -30.08
N TYR A 410 -9.54 -9.88 -31.29
CA TYR A 410 -10.22 -9.55 -32.53
C TYR A 410 -11.24 -10.65 -32.87
N ARG A 411 -12.47 -10.25 -33.23
CA ARG A 411 -13.53 -11.12 -33.72
C ARG A 411 -13.47 -11.20 -35.25
N PRO A 412 -13.22 -12.37 -35.86
CA PRO A 412 -13.31 -12.53 -37.31
C PRO A 412 -14.76 -12.67 -37.78
N ASP A 413 -15.01 -12.23 -39.00
CA ASP A 413 -16.24 -12.52 -39.75
C ASP A 413 -15.92 -12.76 -41.24
N ILE A 414 -16.73 -13.59 -41.90
CA ILE A 414 -16.66 -13.86 -43.34
C ILE A 414 -18.00 -13.54 -43.99
N THR A 415 -17.99 -12.61 -44.93
CA THR A 415 -19.15 -12.32 -45.78
C THR A 415 -19.04 -13.07 -47.10
N SER A 416 -20.18 -13.34 -47.74
CA SER A 416 -20.26 -13.94 -49.05
C SER A 416 -21.33 -13.25 -49.90
N THR A 417 -21.00 -12.86 -51.13
CA THR A 417 -21.94 -12.15 -52.02
C THR A 417 -23.01 -13.04 -52.62
N ASN A 418 -22.76 -14.34 -52.76
CA ASN A 418 -23.67 -15.29 -53.40
C ASN A 418 -23.75 -16.63 -52.64
N GLY A 419 -23.61 -16.58 -51.31
CA GLY A 419 -23.66 -17.77 -50.46
C GLY A 419 -22.45 -18.71 -50.60
N THR A 420 -22.53 -19.90 -50.01
CA THR A 420 -21.39 -20.83 -49.92
C THR A 420 -21.61 -22.15 -50.67
N GLN A 421 -22.67 -22.23 -51.49
CA GLN A 421 -23.03 -23.43 -52.22
C GLN A 421 -23.29 -23.11 -53.69
N PHE A 422 -22.59 -23.80 -54.57
CA PHE A 422 -22.82 -23.80 -56.01
C PHE A 422 -23.60 -25.04 -56.44
N LYS A 423 -24.24 -24.95 -57.60
CA LYS A 423 -24.91 -26.08 -58.26
C LYS A 423 -24.29 -26.29 -59.63
N ASN A 424 -24.01 -27.56 -59.94
CA ASN A 424 -23.58 -28.00 -61.27
C ASN A 424 -22.35 -27.26 -61.82
N GLY A 425 -21.40 -26.88 -60.95
CA GLY A 425 -20.16 -26.21 -61.36
C GLY A 425 -20.34 -24.81 -61.95
N THR A 426 -21.47 -24.16 -61.68
CA THR A 426 -21.77 -22.82 -62.21
C THR A 426 -21.92 -21.78 -61.10
N GLY A 427 -21.47 -20.56 -61.40
CA GLY A 427 -21.60 -19.40 -60.51
C GLY A 427 -20.29 -18.97 -59.85
N THR A 428 -20.33 -17.79 -59.25
CA THR A 428 -19.21 -17.20 -58.50
C THR A 428 -19.73 -16.61 -57.21
N THR A 429 -18.89 -16.59 -56.17
CA THR A 429 -19.12 -15.82 -54.95
C THR A 429 -17.87 -15.05 -54.57
N THR A 430 -18.02 -13.87 -53.99
CA THR A 430 -16.91 -13.11 -53.42
C THR A 430 -16.95 -13.27 -51.91
N LEU A 431 -15.85 -13.77 -51.33
CA LEU A 431 -15.68 -13.86 -49.89
C LEU A 431 -14.95 -12.61 -49.40
N GLY A 432 -15.48 -11.98 -48.35
CA GLY A 432 -14.85 -10.85 -47.66
C GLY A 432 -14.41 -11.22 -46.27
N ALA A 433 -13.15 -10.94 -45.93
CA ALA A 433 -12.61 -11.11 -44.59
C ALA A 433 -12.75 -9.82 -43.78
N HIS A 434 -13.37 -9.91 -42.61
CA HIS A 434 -13.61 -8.78 -41.72
C HIS A 434 -13.10 -9.09 -40.31
N ILE A 435 -12.58 -8.08 -39.61
CA ILE A 435 -12.20 -8.20 -38.20
C ILE A 435 -12.77 -7.04 -37.40
N TYR A 436 -13.19 -7.30 -36.17
CA TYR A 436 -13.71 -6.30 -35.24
C TYR A 436 -12.95 -6.38 -33.93
N PHE A 437 -12.55 -5.24 -33.37
CA PHE A 437 -11.85 -5.23 -32.09
C PHE A 437 -12.86 -5.40 -30.94
N GLY A 438 -12.76 -6.50 -30.19
CA GLY A 438 -13.68 -6.77 -29.08
C GLY A 438 -15.16 -6.82 -29.48
N SER A 439 -15.97 -5.96 -28.86
CA SER A 439 -17.41 -5.84 -29.12
C SER A 439 -17.77 -4.75 -30.14
N ASP A 440 -16.78 -4.09 -30.76
CA ASP A 440 -17.04 -2.99 -31.67
C ASP A 440 -17.87 -3.44 -32.89
N THR A 441 -18.71 -2.53 -33.36
CA THR A 441 -19.50 -2.67 -34.57
C THR A 441 -18.80 -2.06 -35.79
N THR A 442 -17.77 -1.24 -35.57
CA THR A 442 -16.92 -0.69 -36.61
C THR A 442 -15.83 -1.69 -36.97
N GLU A 443 -15.68 -1.99 -38.25
CA GLU A 443 -14.65 -2.90 -38.75
C GLU A 443 -13.25 -2.31 -38.51
N THR A 444 -12.33 -3.15 -38.04
CA THR A 444 -10.91 -2.82 -37.96
C THR A 444 -10.21 -3.24 -39.25
N VAL A 445 -9.41 -2.34 -39.82
CA VAL A 445 -8.58 -2.65 -40.99
C VAL A 445 -7.32 -3.37 -40.54
N ALA A 446 -7.11 -4.60 -41.01
CA ALA A 446 -5.87 -5.33 -40.75
C ALA A 446 -4.72 -4.77 -41.61
N ASP A 447 -3.46 -4.95 -41.17
CA ASP A 447 -2.28 -4.61 -41.97
C ASP A 447 -2.19 -5.49 -43.22
N SER A 448 -2.63 -6.75 -43.12
CA SER A 448 -2.72 -7.68 -44.25
C SER A 448 -3.73 -8.81 -44.01
N TYR A 449 -4.21 -9.39 -45.12
CA TYR A 449 -5.06 -10.56 -45.14
C TYR A 449 -4.44 -11.62 -46.06
N GLU A 450 -4.44 -12.88 -45.62
CA GLU A 450 -3.99 -14.04 -46.38
C GLU A 450 -5.16 -15.04 -46.48
N TRP A 451 -5.59 -15.34 -47.71
CA TRP A 451 -6.55 -16.41 -47.98
C TRP A 451 -5.83 -17.68 -48.40
N SER A 452 -6.28 -18.80 -47.84
CA SER A 452 -5.86 -20.14 -48.21
C SER A 452 -7.07 -20.96 -48.66
N LYS A 453 -6.85 -21.85 -49.63
CA LYS A 453 -7.77 -22.87 -50.08
C LYS A 453 -7.18 -24.23 -49.76
N ASP A 454 -7.88 -25.03 -48.95
CA ASP A 454 -7.45 -26.36 -48.52
C ASP A 454 -6.00 -26.37 -47.99
N GLY A 455 -5.65 -25.34 -47.20
CA GLY A 455 -4.33 -25.15 -46.61
C GLY A 455 -3.26 -24.50 -47.50
N THR A 456 -3.53 -24.32 -48.80
CA THR A 456 -2.60 -23.65 -49.73
C THR A 456 -2.97 -22.18 -49.90
N VAL A 457 -2.02 -21.26 -49.74
CA VAL A 457 -2.25 -19.82 -49.92
C VAL A 457 -2.64 -19.52 -51.37
N VAL A 458 -3.74 -18.79 -51.56
CA VAL A 458 -4.29 -18.44 -52.88
C VAL A 458 -4.32 -16.94 -53.16
N ALA A 459 -4.36 -16.09 -52.13
CA ALA A 459 -4.34 -14.64 -52.31
C ALA A 459 -3.93 -13.91 -51.03
N ASN A 460 -3.32 -12.73 -51.20
CA ASN A 460 -3.06 -11.78 -50.12
C ASN A 460 -3.93 -10.53 -50.30
N ALA A 461 -5.23 -10.68 -50.04
CA ALA A 461 -6.23 -9.63 -50.25
C ALA A 461 -7.36 -9.77 -49.23
N GLN A 462 -8.04 -8.67 -48.90
CA GLN A 462 -9.19 -8.71 -47.98
C GLN A 462 -10.37 -9.50 -48.57
N THR A 463 -10.54 -9.44 -49.89
CA THR A 463 -11.59 -10.18 -50.61
C THR A 463 -10.99 -11.12 -51.65
N ILE A 464 -11.68 -12.23 -51.91
CA ILE A 464 -11.36 -13.17 -52.99
C ILE A 464 -12.62 -13.55 -53.76
N THR A 465 -12.47 -13.83 -55.05
CA THR A 465 -13.54 -14.42 -55.85
C THR A 465 -13.33 -15.92 -55.97
N VAL A 466 -14.35 -16.68 -55.62
CA VAL A 466 -14.41 -18.14 -55.74
C VAL A 466 -15.33 -18.47 -56.91
N ASP A 467 -14.79 -19.16 -57.91
CA ASP A 467 -15.54 -19.71 -59.03
C ASP A 467 -15.93 -21.16 -58.74
N ALA A 468 -17.17 -21.53 -59.05
CA ALA A 468 -17.70 -22.87 -58.90
C ALA A 468 -16.86 -23.91 -59.65
N SER A 469 -16.28 -23.56 -60.80
CA SER A 469 -15.40 -24.45 -61.57
C SER A 469 -14.15 -24.86 -60.81
N GLY A 470 -13.71 -24.02 -59.86
CA GLY A 470 -12.58 -24.28 -58.98
C GLY A 470 -12.92 -25.18 -57.80
N VAL A 471 -14.19 -25.53 -57.57
CA VAL A 471 -14.65 -26.32 -56.44
C VAL A 471 -15.25 -27.63 -56.94
N ALA A 472 -14.46 -28.71 -56.92
CA ALA A 472 -14.88 -30.00 -57.48
C ALA A 472 -16.05 -30.65 -56.71
N ASN A 473 -16.00 -30.63 -55.37
CA ASN A 473 -17.07 -31.11 -54.47
C ASN A 473 -17.22 -30.17 -53.26
N LYS A 474 -16.11 -29.95 -52.54
CA LYS A 474 -15.98 -28.95 -51.49
C LYS A 474 -14.57 -28.39 -51.48
N ALA A 475 -14.41 -27.17 -50.98
CA ALA A 475 -13.13 -26.54 -50.71
C ALA A 475 -13.26 -25.66 -49.46
N VAL A 476 -12.30 -25.74 -48.56
CA VAL A 476 -12.27 -24.91 -47.35
C VAL A 476 -11.42 -23.68 -47.62
N TYR A 477 -12.05 -22.51 -47.55
CA TYR A 477 -11.36 -21.23 -47.63
C TYR A 477 -11.15 -20.69 -46.23
N ARG A 478 -9.92 -20.35 -45.87
CA ARG A 478 -9.58 -19.75 -44.57
C ARG A 478 -8.82 -18.46 -44.79
N PHE A 479 -9.24 -17.39 -44.10
CA PHE A 479 -8.45 -16.17 -44.03
C PHE A 479 -7.64 -16.10 -42.73
N LYS A 480 -6.51 -15.40 -42.78
CA LYS A 480 -5.78 -14.89 -41.61
C LYS A 480 -5.66 -13.38 -41.76
N ALA A 481 -5.92 -12.65 -40.68
CA ALA A 481 -5.70 -11.21 -40.62
C ALA A 481 -4.51 -10.92 -39.69
N MET A 482 -3.60 -10.05 -40.12
CA MET A 482 -2.45 -9.62 -39.32
C MET A 482 -2.56 -8.15 -38.92
N VAL A 483 -2.26 -7.87 -37.66
CA VAL A 483 -2.09 -6.51 -37.12
C VAL A 483 -0.80 -6.49 -36.31
N ALA A 484 0.02 -5.48 -36.51
CA ALA A 484 1.37 -5.34 -35.93
C ALA A 484 2.24 -6.60 -36.13
N GLY A 485 2.16 -7.22 -37.32
CA GLY A 485 2.95 -8.41 -37.68
C GLY A 485 2.54 -9.72 -36.98
N LYS A 486 1.42 -9.74 -36.25
CA LYS A 486 0.88 -10.94 -35.59
C LYS A 486 -0.45 -11.35 -36.22
N VAL A 487 -0.69 -12.65 -36.35
CA VAL A 487 -2.01 -13.17 -36.75
C VAL A 487 -3.00 -12.94 -35.61
N VAL A 488 -3.87 -11.93 -35.76
CA VAL A 488 -4.83 -11.52 -34.73
C VAL A 488 -6.17 -12.23 -34.83
N ALA A 489 -6.57 -12.64 -36.04
CA ALA A 489 -7.81 -13.39 -36.25
C ALA A 489 -7.68 -14.35 -37.44
N SER A 490 -8.43 -15.45 -37.39
CA SER A 490 -8.57 -16.39 -38.51
C SER A 490 -9.93 -17.08 -38.44
N GLN A 491 -10.55 -17.28 -39.60
CA GLN A 491 -11.81 -18.01 -39.72
C GLN A 491 -11.84 -18.76 -41.04
N SER A 492 -12.57 -19.88 -41.05
CA SER A 492 -12.74 -20.73 -42.21
C SER A 492 -14.21 -20.72 -42.66
N VAL A 493 -14.42 -20.83 -43.97
CA VAL A 493 -15.72 -21.10 -44.58
C VAL A 493 -15.57 -22.23 -45.60
N THR A 494 -16.50 -23.17 -45.60
CA THR A 494 -16.52 -24.27 -46.58
C THR A 494 -17.42 -23.90 -47.74
N ILE A 495 -16.88 -23.91 -48.95
CA ILE A 495 -17.63 -23.76 -50.18
C ILE A 495 -17.89 -25.16 -50.75
N THR A 496 -19.13 -25.43 -51.15
CA THR A 496 -19.53 -26.72 -51.73
C THR A 496 -20.09 -26.53 -53.14
N ASN A 497 -19.91 -27.54 -53.98
CA ASN A 497 -20.51 -27.61 -55.30
C ASN A 497 -21.24 -28.94 -55.42
N VAL A 498 -22.56 -28.89 -55.59
CA VAL A 498 -23.41 -30.07 -55.59
C VAL A 498 -23.80 -30.39 -57.04
N ASN A 499 -23.43 -31.60 -57.50
CA ASN A 499 -23.82 -32.16 -58.79
C ASN A 499 -24.89 -33.25 -58.55
N ASP A 500 -26.06 -33.08 -59.15
CA ASP A 500 -27.17 -34.04 -59.28
C ASP A 500 -27.36 -35.08 -58.14
N GLY A 501 -27.83 -34.60 -56.99
CA GLY A 501 -28.75 -35.38 -56.15
C GLY A 501 -28.21 -36.02 -54.87
N THR A 502 -26.93 -35.87 -54.52
CA THR A 502 -26.43 -36.32 -53.21
C THR A 502 -25.93 -35.11 -52.42
N SER A 503 -26.68 -34.72 -51.39
CA SER A 503 -26.23 -33.66 -50.47
C SER A 503 -24.89 -34.06 -49.83
N PRO A 504 -23.89 -33.17 -49.79
CA PRO A 504 -22.63 -33.45 -49.12
C PRO A 504 -22.88 -33.66 -47.61
N ILE A 505 -22.06 -34.52 -46.99
CA ILE A 505 -22.04 -34.67 -45.54
C ILE A 505 -21.33 -33.45 -44.95
N ASN A 506 -22.01 -32.72 -44.08
CA ASN A 506 -21.47 -31.58 -43.35
C ASN A 506 -21.08 -32.00 -41.93
N LEU A 507 -19.85 -31.69 -41.51
CA LEU A 507 -19.38 -31.92 -40.14
C LEU A 507 -19.49 -30.61 -39.36
N VAL A 508 -20.21 -30.66 -38.25
CA VAL A 508 -20.33 -29.56 -37.28
C VAL A 508 -19.74 -30.04 -35.96
N ILE A 509 -18.92 -29.21 -35.34
CA ILE A 509 -18.49 -29.43 -33.95
C ILE A 509 -19.46 -28.64 -33.08
N ASP A 510 -20.07 -29.32 -32.11
CA ASP A 510 -20.92 -28.70 -31.10
C ASP A 510 -20.22 -28.69 -29.74
N SER A 511 -20.44 -27.66 -28.94
CA SER A 511 -19.75 -27.48 -27.66
C SER A 511 -20.74 -27.33 -26.51
N SER A 512 -20.63 -28.19 -25.50
CA SER A 512 -21.55 -28.18 -24.35
C SER A 512 -21.54 -26.87 -23.56
N ASN A 513 -20.41 -26.17 -23.52
CA ASN A 513 -20.22 -24.93 -22.75
C ASN A 513 -19.65 -23.77 -23.61
N GLY A 514 -19.91 -23.79 -24.92
CA GLY A 514 -19.46 -22.75 -25.85
C GLY A 514 -17.95 -22.78 -26.16
N TYR A 515 -17.46 -21.75 -26.85
CA TYR A 515 -16.08 -21.70 -27.38
C TYR A 515 -15.19 -20.64 -26.70
N GLN A 516 -15.71 -19.93 -25.70
CA GLN A 516 -15.01 -18.85 -24.99
C GLN A 516 -15.10 -19.08 -23.48
N PHE A 517 -13.96 -19.11 -22.81
CA PHE A 517 -13.87 -19.38 -21.37
C PHE A 517 -13.23 -18.21 -20.63
N LYS A 518 -13.64 -17.95 -19.38
CA LYS A 518 -13.11 -16.88 -18.52
C LYS A 518 -12.57 -17.47 -17.21
N ASN A 519 -11.64 -16.75 -16.57
CA ASN A 519 -11.11 -17.06 -15.23
C ASN A 519 -10.44 -18.45 -15.08
N ASN A 520 -9.81 -18.99 -16.13
CA ASN A 520 -9.17 -20.32 -16.11
C ASN A 520 -10.09 -21.51 -15.78
N ILE A 521 -11.41 -21.33 -15.86
CA ILE A 521 -12.39 -22.41 -15.73
C ILE A 521 -12.74 -22.89 -17.14
N ILE A 522 -11.99 -23.88 -17.63
CA ILE A 522 -12.21 -24.51 -18.95
C ILE A 522 -12.67 -25.95 -18.70
N ASN A 523 -13.91 -26.22 -19.07
CA ASN A 523 -14.48 -27.57 -19.11
C ASN A 523 -15.62 -27.57 -20.14
N THR A 524 -15.37 -28.11 -21.32
CA THR A 524 -16.41 -28.29 -22.35
C THR A 524 -16.23 -29.63 -23.03
N THR A 525 -17.32 -30.20 -23.56
CA THR A 525 -17.25 -31.38 -24.43
C THR A 525 -17.56 -30.95 -25.85
N PHE A 526 -16.63 -31.21 -26.76
CA PHE A 526 -16.84 -31.08 -28.20
C PHE A 526 -17.40 -32.37 -28.76
N THR A 527 -18.47 -32.28 -29.55
CA THR A 527 -19.12 -33.42 -30.21
C THR A 527 -19.17 -33.17 -31.71
N ALA A 528 -18.64 -34.10 -32.50
CA ALA A 528 -18.74 -34.05 -33.95
C ALA A 528 -20.11 -34.57 -34.41
N ILE A 529 -20.82 -33.78 -35.21
CA ILE A 529 -22.15 -34.07 -35.71
C ILE A 529 -22.13 -34.04 -37.24
N LEU A 530 -22.54 -35.13 -37.87
CA LEU A 530 -22.58 -35.26 -39.33
C LEU A 530 -24.01 -35.07 -39.83
N TYR A 531 -24.23 -34.07 -40.68
CA TYR A 531 -25.51 -33.79 -41.31
C TYR A 531 -25.49 -34.14 -42.80
N GLN A 532 -26.55 -34.80 -43.25
CA GLN A 532 -26.87 -34.94 -44.67
C GLN A 532 -28.37 -34.71 -44.86
N ASN A 533 -28.77 -33.88 -45.82
CA ASN A 533 -30.17 -33.48 -46.02
C ASN A 533 -30.84 -32.91 -44.74
N ASN A 534 -30.09 -32.12 -43.95
CA ASN A 534 -30.52 -31.56 -42.65
C ASN A 534 -30.95 -32.60 -41.60
N LYS A 535 -30.48 -33.84 -41.72
CA LYS A 535 -30.64 -34.88 -40.70
C LYS A 535 -29.27 -35.37 -40.25
N GLU A 536 -29.12 -35.59 -38.94
CA GLU A 536 -27.93 -36.25 -38.41
C GLU A 536 -27.90 -37.70 -38.92
N ILE A 537 -26.77 -38.12 -39.50
CA ILE A 537 -26.65 -39.43 -40.16
C ILE A 537 -25.93 -40.49 -39.31
N ASP A 538 -25.26 -40.08 -38.24
CA ASP A 538 -24.51 -40.96 -37.34
C ASP A 538 -24.67 -40.55 -35.87
N SER A 539 -25.91 -40.52 -35.36
CA SER A 539 -26.23 -40.14 -33.97
C SER A 539 -25.45 -40.93 -32.92
N ASP A 540 -25.17 -42.20 -33.21
CA ASP A 540 -24.56 -43.11 -32.24
C ASP A 540 -23.03 -43.18 -32.39
N GLY A 541 -22.47 -42.56 -33.44
CA GLY A 541 -21.02 -42.48 -33.69
C GLY A 541 -20.38 -43.80 -34.12
N THR A 542 -21.16 -44.68 -34.74
CA THR A 542 -20.73 -46.05 -35.09
C THR A 542 -20.48 -46.24 -36.59
N LYS A 543 -20.90 -45.27 -37.41
CA LYS A 543 -20.78 -45.35 -38.88
C LYS A 543 -19.55 -44.63 -39.40
N PHE A 544 -18.95 -43.74 -38.61
CA PHE A 544 -17.76 -42.99 -38.99
C PHE A 544 -16.69 -43.07 -37.90
N ALA A 545 -15.42 -43.04 -38.32
CA ALA A 545 -14.27 -42.83 -37.46
C ALA A 545 -14.04 -41.32 -37.29
N TYR A 546 -13.95 -40.84 -36.06
CA TYR A 546 -13.80 -39.41 -35.73
C TYR A 546 -12.43 -39.14 -35.11
N VAL A 547 -11.52 -38.50 -35.85
CA VAL A 547 -10.15 -38.24 -35.38
C VAL A 547 -9.97 -36.75 -35.17
N TRP A 548 -9.52 -36.39 -33.97
CA TRP A 548 -9.36 -35.00 -33.54
C TRP A 548 -7.92 -34.53 -33.65
N SER A 549 -7.75 -33.25 -33.96
CA SER A 549 -6.44 -32.60 -33.97
C SER A 549 -6.51 -31.23 -33.31
N LYS A 550 -5.38 -30.83 -32.73
CA LYS A 550 -5.18 -29.58 -32.00
C LYS A 550 -3.99 -28.82 -32.56
N THR A 551 -4.18 -27.51 -32.66
CA THR A 551 -3.14 -26.51 -32.96
C THR A 551 -3.08 -25.49 -31.82
N ASN A 552 -1.86 -25.17 -31.36
CA ASN A 552 -1.60 -24.23 -30.26
C ASN A 552 -1.87 -22.77 -30.65
N ALA A 553 -1.85 -21.88 -29.65
CA ALA A 553 -2.12 -20.44 -29.82
C ALA A 553 -1.25 -19.76 -30.89
N ASP A 554 -0.01 -20.23 -31.02
CA ASP A 554 1.03 -19.77 -31.94
C ASP A 554 0.94 -20.40 -33.35
N GLY A 555 -0.04 -21.29 -33.59
CA GLY A 555 -0.24 -21.97 -34.86
C GLY A 555 0.58 -23.24 -35.03
N THR A 556 1.35 -23.68 -34.03
CA THR A 556 2.09 -24.96 -34.07
C THR A 556 1.19 -26.15 -33.76
N VAL A 557 1.44 -27.29 -34.42
CA VAL A 557 0.69 -28.54 -34.19
C VAL A 557 1.07 -29.14 -32.85
N ASP A 558 0.08 -29.47 -32.01
CA ASP A 558 0.32 -30.15 -30.73
C ASP A 558 0.51 -31.66 -30.97
N THR A 559 1.77 -32.04 -31.23
CA THR A 559 2.12 -33.40 -31.62
C THR A 559 1.77 -34.43 -30.54
N ALA A 560 1.94 -34.08 -29.26
CA ALA A 560 1.65 -34.97 -28.15
C ALA A 560 0.14 -35.16 -27.96
N TRP A 561 -0.63 -34.07 -28.00
CA TRP A 561 -2.09 -34.14 -27.90
C TRP A 561 -2.69 -34.90 -29.08
N ASN A 562 -2.22 -34.63 -30.31
CA ASN A 562 -2.72 -35.30 -31.52
C ASN A 562 -2.40 -36.80 -31.51
N LEU A 563 -1.23 -37.20 -31.00
CA LEU A 563 -0.87 -38.61 -30.83
C LEU A 563 -1.81 -39.32 -29.84
N ALA A 564 -2.21 -38.64 -28.76
CA ALA A 564 -3.13 -39.19 -27.77
C ALA A 564 -4.58 -39.35 -28.27
N HIS A 565 -4.97 -38.60 -29.32
CA HIS A 565 -6.34 -38.57 -29.85
C HIS A 565 -6.45 -39.12 -31.28
N GLN A 566 -5.55 -40.03 -31.67
CA GLN A 566 -5.60 -40.70 -32.99
C GLN A 566 -6.68 -41.79 -33.07
N THR A 567 -7.18 -42.25 -31.94
CA THR A 567 -8.27 -43.24 -31.88
C THR A 567 -9.62 -42.56 -32.11
N SER A 568 -10.50 -43.21 -32.87
CA SER A 568 -11.83 -42.68 -33.16
C SER A 568 -12.63 -42.35 -31.88
N GLN A 569 -13.08 -41.10 -31.76
CA GLN A 569 -13.91 -40.60 -30.67
C GLN A 569 -14.90 -39.55 -31.21
N LYS A 570 -16.21 -39.83 -31.14
CA LYS A 570 -17.23 -38.87 -31.60
C LYS A 570 -17.24 -37.58 -30.77
N SER A 571 -16.89 -37.68 -29.48
CA SER A 571 -16.80 -36.53 -28.58
C SER A 571 -15.49 -36.55 -27.78
N ILE A 572 -14.98 -35.36 -27.47
CA ILE A 572 -13.78 -35.15 -26.64
C ILE A 572 -14.05 -34.07 -25.58
N THR A 573 -13.47 -34.24 -24.39
CA THR A 573 -13.55 -33.23 -23.33
C THR A 573 -12.31 -32.36 -23.36
N ILE A 574 -12.50 -31.04 -23.39
CA ILE A 574 -11.47 -30.02 -23.37
C ILE A 574 -11.44 -29.38 -21.99
N THR A 575 -10.27 -29.41 -21.37
CA THR A 575 -10.03 -28.87 -20.04
C THR A 575 -8.97 -27.77 -20.07
N LYS A 576 -8.69 -27.18 -18.90
CA LYS A 576 -7.66 -26.15 -18.76
C LYS A 576 -6.25 -26.61 -19.17
N SER A 577 -5.94 -27.91 -19.11
CA SER A 577 -4.62 -28.41 -19.54
C SER A 577 -4.49 -28.42 -21.06
N ASP A 578 -5.61 -28.43 -21.78
CA ASP A 578 -5.64 -28.53 -23.23
C ASP A 578 -5.54 -27.15 -23.92
N VAL A 579 -5.70 -26.05 -23.16
CA VAL A 579 -5.73 -24.69 -23.72
C VAL A 579 -4.85 -23.75 -22.91
N TRP A 580 -3.68 -23.41 -23.45
CA TRP A 580 -2.85 -22.32 -22.95
C TRP A 580 -3.13 -21.06 -23.78
N GLN A 581 -3.89 -20.11 -23.22
CA GLN A 581 -4.40 -18.89 -23.85
C GLN A 581 -5.43 -19.10 -24.98
N ARG A 582 -5.09 -19.85 -26.04
CA ARG A 582 -5.96 -20.19 -27.18
C ARG A 582 -5.50 -21.52 -27.80
N ALA A 583 -6.43 -22.30 -28.33
CA ALA A 583 -6.11 -23.47 -29.16
C ALA A 583 -7.21 -23.65 -30.22
N THR A 584 -6.87 -24.23 -31.36
CA THR A 584 -7.81 -24.62 -32.41
C THR A 584 -7.96 -26.12 -32.40
N PHE A 585 -9.20 -26.62 -32.41
CA PHE A 585 -9.51 -28.03 -32.47
C PHE A 585 -10.28 -28.31 -33.75
N ASP A 586 -9.84 -29.32 -34.49
CA ASP A 586 -10.46 -29.79 -35.73
C ASP A 586 -10.80 -31.28 -35.60
N CYS A 587 -11.85 -31.72 -36.30
CA CYS A 587 -12.28 -33.12 -36.34
C CYS A 587 -12.39 -33.58 -37.78
N THR A 588 -11.87 -34.76 -38.07
CA THR A 588 -12.03 -35.47 -39.34
C THR A 588 -12.96 -36.65 -39.13
N ALA A 589 -13.87 -36.90 -40.08
CA ALA A 589 -14.79 -38.04 -40.04
C ALA A 589 -14.68 -38.87 -41.32
N GLU A 590 -14.40 -40.16 -41.17
CA GLU A 590 -14.24 -41.09 -42.29
C GLU A 590 -15.21 -42.28 -42.15
N PRO A 591 -15.94 -42.70 -43.20
CA PRO A 591 -16.85 -43.85 -43.11
C PRO A 591 -16.12 -45.12 -42.65
N LEU A 592 -16.70 -45.83 -41.68
CA LEU A 592 -16.31 -47.18 -41.32
C LEU A 592 -17.01 -48.13 -42.30
N ASN A 593 -16.24 -48.68 -43.25
CA ASN A 593 -16.75 -49.66 -44.23
C ASN A 593 -17.19 -50.97 -43.58
#